data_AF-A0A101FRU4-F1
#
_entry.id   AF-A0A101FRU4-F1
#
_cell.length_a   1.000
_cell.length_b   1.000
_cell.length_c   1.000
_cell.angle_alpha   90.00
_cell.angle_beta   90.00
_cell.angle_gamma   90.00
#
_symmetry.space_group_name_H-M   'P 1'
#
loop_
_entity.id
_entity.type
_entity.pdbx_description
1 polymer ?
#
loop_
_entity_poly.entity_id
_entity_poly.type
_entity_poly.pdbx_seq_one_letter_code
_entity_poly.pdbx_strand_id
1 'polypeptide(L)'
;MYEEALEYIKSCEDGVLQSDLWKCLDIDSRKCSRIVLKLLKEDIITREPESVDGVRTYRLRYAGVPSSSGRFRQLLVGEMFEPCAGCINECVPEHCPELSEWIFAIVLAEGSDLGLDQPIKKVNTAKLQQ
;
A
#
# COMPACT_ATOMS: atom_id res chain seq x y z
N MET A 1 11.51 -19.27 12.00
CA MET A 1 10.09 -19.60 12.33
C MET A 1 9.09 -18.46 12.12
N TYR A 2 9.20 -17.29 12.79
CA TYR A 2 8.28 -16.17 12.52
C TYR A 2 8.44 -15.67 11.08
N GLU A 3 9.68 -15.43 10.69
CA GLU A 3 10.06 -15.01 9.33
C GLU A 3 9.72 -16.08 8.29
N GLU A 4 10.00 -17.36 8.57
CA GLU A 4 9.63 -18.48 7.68
C GLU A 4 8.11 -18.55 7.41
N ALA A 5 7.28 -18.39 8.45
CA ALA A 5 5.83 -18.36 8.28
C ALA A 5 5.38 -17.18 7.42
N LEU A 6 6.00 -16.01 7.62
CA LEU A 6 5.70 -14.83 6.83
C LEU A 6 6.15 -14.97 5.37
N GLU A 7 7.37 -15.47 5.13
CA GLU A 7 7.87 -15.74 3.77
C GLU A 7 7.01 -16.77 3.04
N TYR A 8 6.52 -17.79 3.74
CA TYR A 8 5.59 -18.75 3.16
C TYR A 8 4.24 -18.11 2.80
N ILE A 9 3.69 -17.25 3.67
CA ILE A 9 2.45 -16.53 3.37
C ILE A 9 2.65 -15.59 2.17
N LYS A 10 3.81 -14.91 2.08
CA LYS A 10 4.15 -14.02 0.96
C LYS A 10 4.30 -14.74 -0.38
N SER A 11 4.80 -15.98 -0.39
CA SER A 11 4.98 -16.74 -1.61
C SER A 11 3.67 -17.25 -2.21
N CYS A 12 2.56 -17.17 -1.46
CA CYS A 12 1.24 -17.58 -1.88
C CYS A 12 0.36 -16.36 -2.21
N GLU A 13 0.29 -15.98 -3.49
CA GLU A 13 -0.52 -14.83 -3.95
C GLU A 13 -2.01 -14.97 -3.59
N ASP A 14 -2.55 -16.19 -3.71
CA ASP A 14 -3.93 -16.51 -3.35
C ASP A 14 -4.16 -16.69 -1.85
N GLY A 15 -3.13 -16.50 -1.03
CA GLY A 15 -3.15 -16.75 0.41
C GLY A 15 -3.10 -18.24 0.78
N VAL A 16 -2.86 -18.50 2.05
CA VAL A 16 -2.67 -19.84 2.63
C VAL A 16 -3.73 -20.13 3.69
N LEU A 17 -4.26 -21.35 3.70
CA LEU A 17 -5.16 -21.79 4.76
C LEU A 17 -4.39 -22.01 6.06
N GLN A 18 -4.88 -21.47 7.17
CA GLN A 18 -4.25 -21.66 8.48
C GLN A 18 -4.15 -23.15 8.87
N SER A 19 -5.10 -23.96 8.40
CA SER A 19 -5.12 -25.42 8.57
C SER A 19 -4.04 -26.17 7.80
N ASP A 20 -3.40 -25.54 6.82
CA ASP A 20 -2.32 -26.12 6.02
C ASP A 20 -0.97 -25.49 6.35
N LEU A 21 -0.97 -24.22 6.77
CA LEU A 21 0.25 -23.50 7.15
C LEU A 21 1.11 -24.25 8.18
N TRP A 22 0.49 -24.84 9.22
CA TRP A 22 1.24 -25.59 10.23
C TRP A 22 1.85 -26.90 9.69
N LYS A 23 1.21 -27.52 8.70
CA LYS A 23 1.73 -28.72 8.02
C LYS A 23 2.91 -28.35 7.14
N CYS A 24 2.79 -27.25 6.41
CA CYS A 24 3.84 -26.75 5.52
C CYS A 24 5.10 -26.31 6.28
N LEU A 25 4.93 -25.78 7.49
CA LEU A 25 6.02 -25.34 8.36
C LEU A 25 6.55 -26.43 9.30
N ASP A 26 5.97 -27.64 9.28
CA ASP A 26 6.27 -28.75 10.19
C ASP A 26 6.25 -28.35 11.68
N ILE A 27 5.17 -27.66 12.10
CA ILE A 27 4.98 -27.18 13.48
C ILE A 27 3.63 -27.59 14.09
N ASP A 28 3.54 -27.57 15.43
CA ASP A 28 2.29 -27.76 16.16
C ASP A 28 1.28 -26.64 15.86
N SER A 29 -0.01 -27.00 15.73
CA SER A 29 -1.10 -26.08 15.39
C SER A 29 -1.28 -24.94 16.39
N ARG A 30 -0.96 -25.14 17.68
CA ARG A 30 -0.97 -24.09 18.71
C ARG A 30 0.15 -23.10 18.47
N LYS A 31 1.33 -23.57 18.06
CA LYS A 31 2.49 -22.71 17.73
C LYS A 31 2.20 -21.88 16.50
N CYS A 32 1.63 -22.50 15.45
CA CYS A 32 1.17 -21.79 14.26
C CYS A 32 0.14 -20.70 14.62
N SER A 33 -0.85 -21.02 15.45
CA SER A 33 -1.86 -20.04 15.85
C SER A 33 -1.27 -18.85 16.62
N ARG A 34 -0.24 -19.06 17.45
CA ARG A 34 0.47 -17.97 18.14
C ARG A 34 1.24 -17.06 17.16
N ILE A 35 1.87 -17.64 16.15
CA ILE A 35 2.59 -16.90 15.10
C ILE A 35 1.60 -16.06 14.30
N VAL A 36 0.52 -16.68 13.83
CA VAL A 36 -0.56 -16.01 13.08
C VAL A 36 -1.18 -14.88 13.90
N LEU A 37 -1.46 -15.10 15.19
CA LEU A 37 -2.00 -14.06 16.06
C LEU A 37 -1.06 -12.85 16.19
N LYS A 38 0.26 -13.09 16.25
CA LYS A 38 1.26 -12.02 16.31
C LYS A 38 1.32 -11.24 15.00
N LEU A 39 1.36 -11.95 13.86
CA LEU A 39 1.34 -11.34 12.53
C LEU A 39 0.07 -10.51 12.28
N LEU A 40 -1.08 -10.98 12.76
CA LEU A 40 -2.35 -10.24 12.71
C LEU A 40 -2.34 -8.98 13.58
N LYS A 41 -1.74 -9.06 14.79
CA LYS A 41 -1.63 -7.90 15.69
C LYS A 41 -0.72 -6.81 15.15
N GLU A 42 0.26 -7.19 14.33
CA GLU A 42 1.19 -6.27 13.69
C GLU A 42 0.68 -5.80 12.31
N ASP A 43 -0.56 -6.15 11.92
CA ASP A 43 -1.17 -5.84 10.62
C ASP A 43 -0.31 -6.27 9.40
N ILE A 44 0.53 -7.29 9.57
CA ILE A 44 1.39 -7.84 8.50
C ILE A 44 0.62 -8.82 7.61
N ILE A 45 -0.42 -9.45 8.16
CA ILE A 45 -1.30 -10.38 7.44
C ILE A 45 -2.77 -10.05 7.73
N THR A 46 -3.65 -10.41 6.80
CA THR A 46 -5.10 -10.42 7.01
C THR A 46 -5.61 -11.85 7.09
N ARG A 47 -6.81 -12.02 7.66
CA ARG A 47 -7.50 -13.30 7.65
C ARG A 47 -8.95 -13.16 7.19
N GLU A 48 -9.41 -14.09 6.38
CA GLU A 48 -10.80 -14.19 5.94
C GLU A 48 -11.36 -15.55 6.34
N PRO A 49 -12.59 -15.63 6.89
CA PRO A 49 -13.21 -16.89 7.20
C PRO A 49 -13.50 -17.67 5.92
N GLU A 50 -13.08 -18.93 5.87
CA GLU A 50 -13.31 -19.83 4.74
C GLU A 50 -13.70 -21.21 5.26
N SER A 51 -14.47 -21.95 4.48
CA SER A 51 -14.84 -23.32 4.83
C SER A 51 -14.31 -24.26 3.75
N VAL A 52 -13.47 -25.21 4.16
CA VAL A 52 -12.92 -26.24 3.27
C VAL A 52 -13.38 -27.59 3.80
N ASP A 53 -14.03 -28.38 2.94
CA ASP A 53 -14.56 -29.72 3.29
C ASP A 53 -15.46 -29.73 4.55
N GLY A 54 -16.24 -28.67 4.74
CA GLY A 54 -17.13 -28.50 5.90
C GLY A 54 -16.42 -28.09 7.20
N VAL A 55 -15.10 -27.92 7.18
CA VAL A 55 -14.31 -27.41 8.31
C VAL A 55 -14.10 -25.91 8.16
N ARG A 56 -14.52 -25.16 9.19
CA ARG A 56 -14.28 -23.72 9.27
C ARG A 56 -12.81 -23.46 9.53
N THR A 57 -12.18 -22.70 8.66
CA THR A 57 -10.77 -22.30 8.70
C THR A 57 -10.65 -20.82 8.34
N TYR A 58 -9.42 -20.34 8.23
CA TYR A 58 -9.12 -18.98 7.81
C TYR A 58 -8.12 -19.00 6.66
N ARG A 59 -8.37 -18.20 5.64
CA ARG A 59 -7.39 -17.86 4.63
C ARG A 59 -6.57 -16.69 5.10
N LEU A 60 -5.26 -16.88 5.15
CA LEU A 60 -4.28 -15.88 5.53
C LEU A 60 -3.71 -15.27 4.26
N ARG A 61 -3.77 -13.96 4.12
CA ARG A 61 -3.13 -13.23 3.03
C ARG A 61 -2.09 -12.29 3.59
N TYR A 62 -1.01 -12.10 2.85
CA TYR A 62 -0.05 -11.07 3.19
C TYR A 62 -0.72 -9.70 3.02
N ALA A 63 -0.74 -8.89 4.08
CA ALA A 63 -1.33 -7.56 4.07
C ALA A 63 -0.37 -6.49 3.51
N GLY A 64 0.86 -6.90 3.16
CA GLY A 64 2.00 -5.99 3.06
C GLY A 64 2.64 -5.80 4.44
N VAL A 65 3.89 -5.33 4.47
CA VAL A 65 4.34 -4.59 5.66
C VAL A 65 3.34 -3.44 5.79
N PRO A 66 2.80 -3.11 6.97
CA PRO A 66 2.37 -1.74 7.20
C PRO A 66 3.67 -0.93 7.22
N SER A 67 4.28 -0.79 6.04
CA SER A 67 5.25 0.23 5.88
C SER A 67 4.46 1.48 6.19
N SER A 68 4.96 2.27 7.10
CA SER A 68 4.64 3.69 7.08
C SER A 68 4.69 4.27 5.66
N SER A 69 5.37 3.65 4.67
CA SER A 69 5.28 3.96 3.24
C SER A 69 3.87 3.85 2.63
N GLY A 70 2.97 3.00 3.15
CA GLY A 70 1.62 2.87 2.61
C GLY A 70 0.71 4.01 3.04
N ARG A 71 0.84 4.47 4.29
CA ARG A 71 0.02 5.56 4.85
C ARG A 71 0.16 6.86 4.04
N PHE A 72 1.35 7.11 3.54
CA PHE A 72 1.66 8.31 2.76
C PHE A 72 1.85 8.03 1.28
N ARG A 73 1.41 6.86 0.78
CA ARG A 73 1.54 6.53 -0.65
C ARG A 73 0.85 7.55 -1.55
N GLN A 74 -0.24 8.16 -1.08
CA GLN A 74 -0.95 9.22 -1.81
C GLN A 74 -0.17 10.54 -1.87
N LEU A 75 0.82 10.73 -0.99
CA LEU A 75 1.74 11.87 -0.97
C LEU A 75 3.07 11.54 -1.65
N LEU A 76 3.17 10.41 -2.34
CA LEU A 76 4.38 9.96 -2.99
C LEU A 76 4.12 9.77 -4.48
N VAL A 77 5.04 10.26 -5.31
CA VAL A 77 5.15 9.90 -6.72
C VAL A 77 6.55 9.32 -6.91
N GLY A 78 6.61 8.02 -7.20
CA GLY A 78 7.86 7.26 -7.09
C GLY A 78 8.43 7.34 -5.68
N GLU A 79 9.69 7.77 -5.58
CA GLU A 79 10.40 7.98 -4.31
C GLU A 79 10.35 9.45 -3.82
N MET A 80 9.57 10.31 -4.48
CA MET A 80 9.50 11.74 -4.17
C MET A 80 8.24 12.09 -3.39
N PHE A 81 8.40 12.82 -2.29
CA PHE A 81 7.32 13.28 -1.43
C PHE A 81 6.70 14.58 -1.92
N GLU A 82 5.39 14.71 -1.73
CA GLU A 82 4.60 15.89 -2.05
C GLU A 82 5.08 17.09 -1.18
N PRO A 83 5.51 18.20 -1.79
CA PRO A 83 6.20 19.28 -1.06
C PRO A 83 5.32 20.09 -0.10
N CYS A 84 4.00 20.20 -0.33
CA CYS A 84 3.10 20.91 0.58
C CYS A 84 2.81 20.15 1.88
N ALA A 85 2.91 18.83 1.91
CA ALA A 85 2.64 18.03 3.11
C ALA A 85 3.60 18.31 4.29
N GLY A 86 4.68 19.05 4.07
CA GLY A 86 5.60 19.53 5.10
C GLY A 86 6.07 20.98 4.91
N CYS A 87 5.36 21.78 4.12
CA CYS A 87 5.82 23.13 3.79
C CYS A 87 5.77 24.06 5.02
N ILE A 88 6.88 24.77 5.27
CA ILE A 88 6.99 25.73 6.38
C ILE A 88 6.44 27.11 6.05
N ASN A 89 6.05 27.35 4.79
CA ASN A 89 5.66 28.67 4.29
C ASN A 89 4.17 28.98 4.47
N GLU A 90 3.45 28.26 5.33
CA GLU A 90 1.99 28.37 5.50
C GLU A 90 1.26 28.45 4.15
N CYS A 91 1.68 27.60 3.20
CA CYS A 91 1.25 27.71 1.82
C CYS A 91 -0.18 27.20 1.64
N VAL A 92 -0.87 27.75 0.63
CA VAL A 92 -2.05 27.12 0.05
C VAL A 92 -1.59 26.32 -1.17
N PRO A 93 -1.91 25.02 -1.30
CA PRO A 93 -1.44 24.18 -2.40
C PRO A 93 -1.68 24.78 -3.79
N GLU A 94 -2.83 25.43 -3.99
CA GLU A 94 -3.20 26.12 -5.24
C GLU A 94 -2.24 27.25 -5.66
N HIS A 95 -1.41 27.74 -4.75
CA HIS A 95 -0.49 28.86 -4.95
C HIS A 95 0.95 28.52 -4.55
N CYS A 96 1.26 27.26 -4.26
CA CYS A 96 2.61 26.85 -3.85
C CYS A 96 3.53 26.68 -5.07
N PRO A 97 4.64 27.46 -5.15
CA PRO A 97 5.60 27.33 -6.24
C PRO A 97 6.30 25.97 -6.24
N GLU A 98 6.70 25.48 -5.06
CA GLU A 98 7.41 24.19 -4.90
C GLU A 98 6.54 23.03 -5.39
N LEU A 99 5.23 23.06 -5.10
CA LEU A 99 4.28 22.07 -5.62
C LEU A 99 4.15 22.15 -7.14
N SER A 100 4.11 23.36 -7.71
CA SER A 100 4.02 23.54 -9.15
C SER A 100 5.25 22.96 -9.86
N GLU A 101 6.45 23.27 -9.37
CA GLU A 101 7.71 22.73 -9.90
C GLU A 101 7.78 21.21 -9.79
N TRP A 102 7.34 20.66 -8.66
CA TRP A 102 7.26 19.21 -8.44
C TRP A 102 6.34 18.52 -9.46
N ILE A 103 5.14 19.06 -9.68
CA ILE A 103 4.21 18.54 -10.70
C ILE A 103 4.84 18.61 -12.09
N PHE A 104 5.49 19.72 -12.45
CA PHE A 104 6.19 19.83 -13.74
C PHE A 104 7.31 18.80 -13.87
N ALA A 105 8.10 18.57 -12.82
CA ALA A 105 9.16 17.58 -12.84
C ALA A 105 8.62 16.16 -13.08
N ILE A 106 7.49 15.81 -12.45
CA ILE A 106 6.79 14.53 -12.69
C ILE A 106 6.34 14.44 -14.14
N VAL A 107 5.57 15.40 -14.62
CA VAL A 107 5.00 15.39 -15.98
C VAL A 107 6.09 15.35 -17.05
N LEU A 108 7.20 16.06 -16.85
CA LEU A 108 8.32 16.08 -17.79
C LEU A 108 9.17 14.81 -17.72
N ALA A 109 9.30 14.19 -16.55
CA ALA A 109 9.97 12.90 -16.38
C ALA A 109 9.15 11.72 -16.95
N GLU A 110 7.82 11.81 -16.92
CA GLU A 110 6.87 10.79 -17.39
C GLU A 110 6.60 10.83 -18.90
N GLY A 111 7.32 11.67 -19.66
CA GLY A 111 7.25 11.77 -21.12
C GLY A 111 7.63 10.51 -21.92
N SER A 112 7.70 9.34 -21.29
CA SER A 112 7.90 8.05 -21.95
C SER A 112 6.81 6.99 -21.72
N ASP A 113 5.78 7.15 -20.86
CA ASP A 113 4.78 6.06 -20.71
C ASP A 113 3.39 6.38 -20.11
N LEU A 114 2.89 7.62 -20.09
CA LEU A 114 1.50 7.86 -19.66
C LEU A 114 0.69 8.62 -20.72
N GLY A 115 -0.12 7.88 -21.47
CA GLY A 115 -1.01 8.34 -22.52
C GLY A 115 -2.11 9.31 -22.06
N LEU A 116 -1.72 10.53 -21.69
CA LEU A 116 -2.60 11.68 -21.50
C LEU A 116 -2.73 12.46 -22.81
N ASP A 117 -3.27 11.81 -23.85
CA ASP A 117 -3.59 12.41 -25.16
C ASP A 117 -4.89 13.24 -25.14
N GLN A 118 -5.16 13.95 -24.04
CA GLN A 118 -6.29 14.87 -23.97
C GLN A 118 -5.76 16.29 -23.79
N PRO A 119 -6.16 17.25 -24.65
CA PRO A 119 -5.67 18.61 -24.56
C PRO A 119 -6.09 19.21 -23.23
N ILE A 120 -5.09 19.66 -22.45
CA ILE A 120 -5.29 20.46 -21.23
C ILE A 120 -6.20 21.63 -21.61
N LYS A 121 -7.44 21.60 -21.14
CA LYS A 121 -8.39 22.69 -21.33
C LYS A 121 -7.82 23.90 -20.61
N LYS A 122 -7.39 24.91 -21.38
CA LYS A 122 -6.91 26.18 -20.83
C LYS A 122 -7.98 26.73 -19.89
N VAL A 123 -7.68 26.75 -18.59
CA VAL A 123 -8.50 27.46 -17.61
C VAL A 123 -8.33 28.95 -17.93
N ASN A 124 -9.43 29.58 -18.34
CA ASN A 124 -9.44 30.99 -18.66
C ASN A 124 -9.39 31.80 -17.36
N THR A 125 -8.27 32.47 -17.11
CA THR A 125 -7.97 33.28 -15.92
C THR A 125 -8.83 34.55 -15.78
N ALA A 126 -9.80 34.78 -16.67
CA ALA A 126 -10.64 35.98 -16.66
C ALA A 126 -11.81 35.96 -15.63
N LYS A 127 -11.88 35.01 -14.68
CA LYS A 127 -13.01 34.91 -13.73
C LYS A 127 -12.64 34.88 -12.24
N LEU A 128 -11.40 35.20 -11.88
CA LEU A 128 -10.97 35.33 -10.48
C LEU A 128 -10.84 36.79 -10.06
N GLN A 129 -11.87 37.61 -10.33
CA GLN A 129 -12.13 38.85 -9.59
C GLN A 129 -13.64 39.11 -9.57
N GLN A 130 -14.28 38.69 -8.48
CA GLN A 130 -15.45 39.34 -7.89
C GLN A 130 -15.48 39.04 -6.40
#